data_AF-A0A6M3JVK6-F1
#
_entry.id   AF-A0A6M3JVK6-F1
#
_cell.length_a   1.000
_cell.length_b   1.000
_cell.length_c   1.000
_cell.angle_alpha   90.00
_cell.angle_beta   90.00
_cell.angle_gamma   90.00
#
_symmetry.space_group_name_H-M   'P 1'
#
loop_
_entity.id
_entity.type
_entity.pdbx_description
1 polymer ?
#
loop_
_entity_poly.entity_id
_entity_poly.type
_entity_poly.pdbx_seq_one_letter_code
_entity_poly.pdbx_strand_id
1 'polypeptide(L)'
;MNKYGKARQGWAWRGQARLGLARPVKSRQGFLFINLIILKMQTLAKISEESLTLVNYLKNVEHGQILSYQQIEQDTGVKMNNPAGRSYLRTACKKLKREYSCLRGVGIKLASADTAMTLVVGRLVKIDNAVKRSERTYNNVSMAFYNELEPAEQKQINFVGAAFGAIRVAAENGKYYLKNIAKTAPVAPMLPENAK
;
A
#
# COMPACT_ATOMS: atom_id res chain seq x y z
N MET A 1 63.63 24.54 -9.90
CA MET A 1 63.37 25.85 -9.26
C MET A 1 62.09 26.43 -9.82
N ASN A 2 61.16 26.78 -8.93
CA ASN A 2 60.12 27.81 -9.07
C ASN A 2 59.02 27.68 -10.14
N LYS A 3 57.77 28.05 -9.92
CA LYS A 3 56.87 28.31 -8.78
C LYS A 3 55.66 29.05 -9.41
N TYR A 4 54.47 28.85 -8.85
CA TYR A 4 53.26 29.68 -8.99
C TYR A 4 52.37 29.51 -10.22
N GLY A 5 51.20 28.91 -9.96
CA GLY A 5 49.96 29.24 -10.65
C GLY A 5 49.55 30.69 -10.44
N LYS A 6 48.81 31.23 -11.40
CA LYS A 6 48.18 32.55 -11.33
C LYS A 6 46.67 32.40 -11.30
N ALA A 7 46.09 32.95 -10.25
CA ALA A 7 44.67 33.20 -10.06
C ALA A 7 44.18 34.42 -10.89
N ARG A 8 42.92 34.37 -11.30
CA ARG A 8 41.98 35.52 -11.41
C ARG A 8 40.58 34.94 -11.14
N GLN A 9 40.05 35.11 -9.93
CA GLN A 9 39.24 36.23 -9.44
C GLN A 9 37.88 36.40 -10.13
N GLY A 10 36.84 36.17 -9.31
CA GLY A 10 35.49 36.68 -9.47
C GLY A 10 34.62 35.84 -10.40
N TRP A 11 33.54 35.27 -9.87
CA TRP A 11 32.20 35.85 -9.99
C TRP A 11 31.35 35.37 -8.80
N ALA A 12 30.43 36.23 -8.41
CA ALA A 12 29.79 36.30 -7.11
C ALA A 12 29.01 35.04 -6.69
N TRP A 13 29.29 34.59 -5.47
CA TRP A 13 28.33 33.84 -4.66
C TRP A 13 27.17 34.79 -4.30
N ARG A 14 26.03 34.63 -4.97
CA ARG A 14 24.72 35.10 -4.48
C ARG A 14 23.68 34.01 -4.70
N GLY A 15 23.55 33.16 -3.69
CA GLY A 15 22.35 32.38 -3.44
C GLY A 15 21.89 32.70 -2.02
N GLN A 16 21.09 33.75 -1.89
CA GLN A 16 20.54 34.24 -0.63
C GLN A 16 19.98 33.10 0.23
N ALA A 17 20.44 33.06 1.47
CA ALA A 17 19.74 32.44 2.58
C ALA A 17 18.31 32.99 2.62
N ARG A 18 17.34 32.20 2.14
CA ARG A 18 15.94 32.40 2.53
C ARG A 18 15.77 31.70 3.86
N LEU A 19 15.93 32.47 4.93
CA LEU A 19 15.27 32.25 6.22
C LEU A 19 13.75 32.32 5.97
N GLY A 20 13.22 31.25 5.39
CA GLY A 20 11.80 31.00 5.27
C GLY A 20 11.31 30.44 6.58
N LEU A 21 10.88 31.35 7.46
CA LEU A 21 9.92 31.16 8.55
C LEU A 21 9.54 29.70 8.81
N ALA A 22 10.08 29.17 9.90
CA ALA A 22 9.51 28.02 10.58
C ALA A 22 8.00 28.26 10.72
N ARG A 23 7.19 27.46 10.01
CA ARG A 23 5.76 27.39 10.32
C ARG A 23 5.67 27.01 11.80
N PRO A 24 4.90 27.73 12.63
CA PRO A 24 4.70 27.30 14.00
C PRO A 24 4.04 25.92 13.95
N VAL A 25 4.83 24.90 14.30
CA VAL A 25 4.30 23.59 14.65
C VAL A 25 3.43 23.85 15.86
N LYS A 26 2.11 23.81 15.66
CA LYS A 26 1.18 23.71 16.79
C LYS A 26 1.57 22.47 17.56
N SER A 27 2.22 22.68 18.69
CA SER A 27 2.47 21.69 19.72
C SER A 27 1.12 21.10 20.12
N ARG A 28 0.81 19.90 19.63
CA ARG A 28 -0.14 19.01 20.31
C ARG A 28 0.60 18.35 21.48
N GLN A 29 1.07 19.18 22.41
CA GLN A 29 1.40 18.74 23.77
C GLN A 29 0.21 19.16 24.63
N GLY A 30 -0.55 18.17 25.11
CA GLY A 30 -1.74 18.40 25.93
C GLY A 30 -3.05 17.74 25.45
N PHE A 31 -2.99 16.54 24.84
CA PHE A 31 -4.22 15.77 24.53
C PHE A 31 -4.01 14.25 24.65
N LEU A 32 -3.25 13.80 25.66
CA LEU A 32 -2.82 12.40 25.75
C LEU A 32 -3.41 11.58 26.90
N PHE A 33 -4.34 12.08 27.73
CA PHE A 33 -4.85 11.26 28.85
C PHE A 33 -6.37 11.18 29.05
N ILE A 34 -7.20 11.88 28.26
CA ILE A 34 -8.69 11.78 28.40
C ILE A 34 -9.35 10.92 27.31
N ASN A 35 -8.68 10.69 26.17
CA ASN A 35 -9.27 9.91 25.07
C ASN A 35 -9.23 8.38 25.27
N LEU A 36 -8.52 7.84 26.26
CA LEU A 36 -8.38 6.39 26.42
C LEU A 36 -9.68 5.72 26.93
N ILE A 37 -10.56 6.48 27.59
CA ILE A 37 -11.85 5.98 28.08
C ILE A 37 -13.00 6.31 27.10
N ILE A 38 -12.90 7.40 26.33
CA ILE A 38 -13.91 7.76 25.31
C ILE A 38 -13.79 6.88 24.05
N LEU A 39 -12.60 6.37 23.71
CA LEU A 39 -12.40 5.47 22.57
C LEU A 39 -12.97 4.05 22.74
N LYS A 40 -13.41 3.67 23.95
CA LYS A 40 -14.07 2.38 24.20
C LYS A 40 -15.58 2.41 23.95
N MET A 41 -16.17 3.58 23.72
CA MET A 41 -17.46 3.73 23.07
C MET A 41 -17.25 4.05 21.59
N GLN A 42 -16.47 3.22 20.89
CA GLN A 42 -16.77 3.00 19.47
C GLN A 42 -18.21 2.50 19.46
N THR A 43 -19.13 3.45 19.23
CA THR A 43 -20.49 3.19 18.79
C THR A 43 -20.42 1.96 17.90
N LEU A 44 -21.18 0.92 18.24
CA LEU A 44 -21.42 -0.20 17.34
C LEU A 44 -21.81 0.44 16.02
N ALA A 45 -20.83 0.58 15.10
CA ALA A 45 -21.00 1.39 13.92
C ALA A 45 -22.11 0.68 13.16
N LYS A 46 -23.31 1.27 13.18
CA LYS A 46 -24.49 0.69 12.55
C LYS A 46 -24.06 0.38 11.14
N ILE A 47 -23.98 -0.92 10.86
CA ILE A 47 -23.56 -1.39 9.55
C ILE A 47 -24.61 -0.83 8.61
N SER A 48 -24.16 -0.14 7.56
CA SER A 48 -25.07 0.42 6.57
C SER A 48 -25.90 -0.71 5.97
N GLU A 49 -27.17 -0.44 5.67
CA GLU A 49 -28.07 -1.44 5.10
C GLU A 49 -27.52 -1.99 3.79
N GLU A 50 -26.88 -1.15 2.99
CA GLU A 50 -26.22 -1.52 1.73
C GLU A 50 -25.05 -2.47 1.94
N SER A 51 -24.32 -2.34 3.05
CA SER A 51 -23.24 -3.26 3.36
C SER A 51 -23.81 -4.64 3.73
N LEU A 52 -24.99 -4.71 4.37
CA LEU A 52 -25.66 -5.97 4.70
C LEU A 52 -26.25 -6.65 3.46
N THR A 53 -26.86 -5.89 2.54
CA THR A 53 -27.37 -6.44 1.27
C THR A 53 -26.23 -7.06 0.45
N LEU A 54 -25.10 -6.36 0.34
CA LEU A 54 -23.92 -6.88 -0.36
C LEU A 54 -23.31 -8.11 0.32
N VAL A 55 -23.33 -8.18 1.65
CA VAL A 55 -22.89 -9.39 2.38
C VAL A 55 -23.78 -10.59 2.03
N ASN A 56 -25.10 -10.41 1.99
CA ASN A 56 -26.02 -11.49 1.65
C ASN A 56 -25.88 -11.91 0.20
N TYR A 57 -25.73 -10.96 -0.72
CA TYR A 57 -25.44 -11.22 -2.13
C TYR A 57 -24.14 -12.05 -2.29
N LEU A 58 -23.04 -11.60 -1.68
CA LEU A 58 -21.73 -12.23 -1.83
C LEU A 58 -21.61 -13.61 -1.17
N LYS A 59 -22.52 -14.02 -0.27
CA LYS A 59 -22.52 -15.38 0.29
C LYS A 59 -22.80 -16.45 -0.77
N ASN A 60 -23.62 -16.11 -1.75
CA ASN A 60 -24.10 -17.05 -2.76
C ASN A 60 -23.20 -17.08 -4.01
N VAL A 61 -22.26 -16.15 -4.13
CA VAL A 61 -21.34 -16.08 -5.27
C VAL A 61 -20.23 -17.12 -5.11
N GLU A 62 -19.87 -17.80 -6.18
CA GLU A 62 -18.78 -18.79 -6.18
C GLU A 62 -17.39 -18.14 -6.21
N HIS A 63 -16.39 -18.90 -5.79
CA HIS A 63 -14.99 -18.49 -5.87
C HIS A 63 -14.54 -18.33 -7.33
N GLY A 64 -13.67 -17.36 -7.61
CA GLY A 64 -13.17 -17.11 -8.96
C GLY A 64 -14.09 -16.33 -9.90
N GLN A 65 -15.37 -16.18 -9.55
CA GLN A 65 -16.33 -15.46 -10.37
C GLN A 65 -15.93 -13.99 -10.52
N ILE A 66 -16.08 -13.47 -11.74
CA ILE A 66 -15.92 -12.06 -12.05
C ILE A 66 -17.28 -11.41 -11.91
N LEU A 67 -17.38 -10.43 -11.02
CA LEU A 67 -18.57 -9.63 -10.79
C LEU A 67 -18.33 -8.23 -11.33
N SER A 68 -19.08 -7.84 -12.35
CA SER A 68 -19.03 -6.46 -12.85
C SER A 68 -19.76 -5.52 -11.87
N TYR A 69 -19.34 -4.25 -11.82
CA TYR A 69 -20.03 -3.27 -10.99
C TYR A 69 -21.49 -3.06 -11.41
N GLN A 70 -21.76 -3.12 -12.71
CA GLN A 70 -23.11 -2.99 -13.25
C GLN A 70 -24.00 -4.16 -12.82
N GLN A 71 -23.50 -5.39 -12.86
CA GLN A 71 -24.23 -6.58 -12.43
C GLN A 71 -24.56 -6.50 -10.93
N ILE A 72 -23.59 -6.15 -10.09
CA ILE A 72 -23.83 -5.99 -8.65
C ILE A 72 -24.89 -4.92 -8.39
N GLU A 73 -24.85 -3.79 -9.11
CA GLU A 73 -25.84 -2.72 -8.98
C GLU A 73 -27.24 -3.15 -9.40
N GLN A 74 -27.37 -3.92 -10.49
CA GLN A 74 -28.64 -4.47 -10.96
C GLN A 74 -29.22 -5.49 -9.97
N ASP A 75 -28.38 -6.39 -9.44
CA ASP A 75 -28.82 -7.48 -8.55
C ASP A 75 -29.18 -6.99 -7.14
N THR A 76 -28.51 -5.94 -6.65
CA THR A 76 -28.61 -5.50 -5.25
C THR A 76 -29.27 -4.14 -5.07
N GLY A 77 -29.43 -3.36 -6.13
CA GLY A 77 -29.88 -1.96 -6.08
C GLY A 77 -28.86 -0.98 -5.49
N VAL A 78 -27.69 -1.45 -5.03
CA VAL A 78 -26.65 -0.59 -4.47
C VAL A 78 -25.86 0.07 -5.60
N LYS A 79 -25.89 1.39 -5.66
CA LYS A 79 -25.17 2.18 -6.68
C LYS A 79 -23.66 1.92 -6.64
N MET A 80 -23.09 1.34 -7.70
CA MET A 80 -21.65 1.02 -7.79
C MET A 80 -20.84 2.04 -8.59
N ASN A 81 -21.53 2.98 -9.24
CA ASN A 81 -20.92 4.11 -9.93
C ASN A 81 -20.20 5.08 -8.97
N ASN A 82 -20.57 5.11 -7.69
CA ASN A 82 -20.00 6.02 -6.70
C ASN A 82 -18.88 5.36 -5.86
N PRO A 83 -17.96 6.16 -5.26
CA PRO A 83 -16.92 5.63 -4.37
C PRO A 83 -17.48 4.98 -3.10
N ALA A 84 -18.66 5.40 -2.64
CA ALA A 84 -19.30 4.92 -1.42
C ALA A 84 -19.76 3.46 -1.54
N GLY A 85 -20.48 3.10 -2.61
CA GLY A 85 -20.92 1.74 -2.91
C GLY A 85 -19.76 0.79 -3.09
N ARG A 86 -18.69 1.24 -3.78
CA ARG A 86 -17.43 0.48 -3.83
C ARG A 86 -16.80 0.31 -2.45
N SER A 87 -16.95 1.27 -1.53
CA SER A 87 -16.51 1.13 -0.13
C SER A 87 -17.33 0.10 0.65
N TYR A 88 -18.66 0.08 0.45
CA TYR A 88 -19.55 -0.92 1.04
C TYR A 88 -19.21 -2.33 0.54
N LEU A 89 -18.96 -2.48 -0.76
CA LEU A 89 -18.51 -3.75 -1.34
C LEU A 89 -17.20 -4.25 -0.70
N ARG A 90 -16.20 -3.37 -0.55
CA ARG A 90 -14.94 -3.72 0.12
C ARG A 90 -15.15 -4.16 1.57
N THR A 91 -16.07 -3.49 2.27
CA THR A 91 -16.45 -3.80 3.65
C THR A 91 -17.16 -5.15 3.74
N ALA A 92 -18.07 -5.44 2.80
CA ALA A 92 -18.78 -6.71 2.70
C ALA A 92 -17.81 -7.88 2.47
N CYS A 93 -16.90 -7.75 1.51
CA CYS A 93 -15.84 -8.75 1.27
C CYS A 93 -14.98 -8.99 2.52
N LYS A 94 -14.57 -7.91 3.22
CA LYS A 94 -13.79 -8.01 4.46
C LYS A 94 -14.55 -8.75 5.55
N LYS A 95 -15.85 -8.50 5.71
CA LYS A 95 -16.69 -9.17 6.71
C LYS A 95 -16.84 -10.66 6.43
N LEU A 96 -16.94 -11.03 5.16
CA LEU A 96 -16.98 -12.43 4.72
C LEU A 96 -15.61 -13.12 4.69
N LYS A 97 -14.52 -12.40 5.00
CA LYS A 97 -13.13 -12.88 4.85
C LYS A 97 -12.84 -13.41 3.44
N ARG A 98 -13.48 -12.81 2.43
CA ARG A 98 -13.29 -13.16 1.03
C ARG A 98 -12.29 -12.20 0.40
N GLU A 99 -11.15 -12.74 0.00
CA GLU A 99 -10.17 -12.01 -0.80
C GLU A 99 -10.67 -11.88 -2.25
N TYR A 100 -10.28 -10.79 -2.90
CA TYR A 100 -10.67 -10.49 -4.28
C TYR A 100 -9.59 -9.63 -4.93
N SER A 101 -9.54 -9.68 -6.25
CA SER A 101 -8.76 -8.77 -7.08
C SER A 101 -9.67 -7.68 -7.64
N CYS A 102 -9.22 -6.43 -7.60
CA CYS A 102 -9.93 -5.33 -8.27
C CYS A 102 -9.60 -5.31 -9.76
N LEU A 103 -10.62 -5.37 -10.60
CA LEU A 103 -10.49 -5.13 -12.04
C LEU A 103 -10.84 -3.66 -12.30
N ARG A 104 -9.82 -2.86 -12.64
CA ARG A 104 -9.97 -1.41 -12.77
C ARG A 104 -11.06 -1.05 -13.78
N GLY A 105 -12.08 -0.31 -13.32
CA GLY A 105 -13.19 0.14 -14.16
C GLY A 105 -14.27 -0.92 -14.44
N VAL A 106 -14.01 -2.20 -14.18
CA VAL A 106 -14.91 -3.30 -14.53
C VAL A 106 -15.65 -3.83 -13.30
N GLY A 107 -14.93 -4.18 -12.23
CA GLY A 107 -15.54 -4.87 -11.11
C GLY A 107 -14.52 -5.54 -10.19
N ILE A 108 -14.93 -6.68 -9.62
CA ILE A 108 -14.07 -7.51 -8.77
C ILE A 108 -14.03 -8.95 -9.29
N LYS A 109 -12.89 -9.62 -9.13
CA LYS A 109 -12.77 -11.07 -9.28
C LYS A 109 -12.57 -11.68 -7.90
N LEU A 110 -13.50 -12.52 -7.46
CA LEU A 110 -13.32 -13.23 -6.20
C LEU A 110 -12.13 -14.18 -6.28
N ALA A 111 -11.43 -14.37 -5.16
CA ALA A 111 -10.28 -15.27 -5.12
C ALA A 111 -10.65 -16.68 -5.60
N SER A 112 -9.77 -17.24 -6.43
CA SER A 112 -9.74 -18.63 -6.89
C SER A 112 -8.36 -19.22 -6.67
N ALA A 113 -8.22 -20.54 -6.85
CA ALA A 113 -6.92 -21.21 -6.81
C ALA A 113 -5.88 -20.52 -7.72
N ASP A 114 -6.26 -20.22 -8.96
CA ASP A 114 -5.35 -19.59 -9.95
C ASP A 114 -4.91 -18.17 -9.57
N THR A 115 -5.73 -17.46 -8.80
CA THR A 115 -5.47 -16.06 -8.42
C THR A 115 -4.92 -15.91 -7.01
N ALA A 116 -4.91 -16.98 -6.21
CA ALA A 116 -4.50 -16.95 -4.81
C ALA A 116 -3.08 -16.40 -4.64
N MET A 117 -2.12 -16.95 -5.38
CA MET A 117 -0.73 -16.48 -5.30
C MET A 117 -0.57 -15.04 -5.75
N THR A 118 -1.33 -14.61 -6.77
CA THR A 118 -1.32 -13.22 -7.22
C THR A 118 -1.81 -12.25 -6.15
N LEU A 119 -2.84 -12.64 -5.40
CA LEU A 119 -3.35 -11.85 -4.28
C LEU A 119 -2.31 -11.77 -3.14
N VAL A 120 -1.69 -12.89 -2.78
CA VAL A 120 -0.66 -12.96 -1.73
C VAL A 120 0.55 -12.10 -2.10
N VAL A 121 1.09 -12.26 -3.31
CA VAL A 121 2.21 -11.44 -3.79
C VAL A 121 1.83 -9.97 -3.83
N GLY A 122 0.62 -9.63 -4.26
CA GLY A 122 0.11 -8.26 -4.24
C GLY A 122 0.13 -7.63 -2.84
N ARG A 123 -0.16 -8.41 -1.78
CA ARG A 123 -0.02 -7.96 -0.39
C ARG A 123 1.44 -7.80 0.01
N LEU A 124 2.29 -8.75 -0.34
CA LEU A 124 3.72 -8.72 -0.06
C LEU A 124 4.39 -7.48 -0.67
N VAL A 125 4.01 -7.10 -1.90
CA VAL A 125 4.48 -5.87 -2.57
C VAL A 125 4.06 -4.61 -1.81
N LYS A 126 2.84 -4.58 -1.23
CA LYS A 126 2.40 -3.44 -0.41
C LYS A 126 3.24 -3.32 0.87
N ILE A 127 3.61 -4.45 1.47
CA ILE A 127 4.49 -4.51 2.64
C ILE A 127 5.91 -4.03 2.26
N ASP A 128 6.49 -4.54 1.17
CA ASP A 128 7.78 -4.08 0.60
C ASP A 128 7.79 -2.55 0.41
N ASN A 129 6.74 -1.99 -0.19
CA ASN A 129 6.63 -0.55 -0.38
C ASN A 129 6.54 0.23 0.94
N ALA A 130 5.95 -0.35 1.99
CA ALA A 130 5.95 0.24 3.32
C ALA A 130 7.35 0.17 3.96
N VAL A 131 8.01 -0.97 3.86
CA VAL A 131 9.40 -1.18 4.33
C VAL A 131 10.34 -0.18 3.66
N LYS A 132 10.28 0.00 2.34
CA LYS A 132 11.10 0.98 1.61
C LYS A 132 10.93 2.42 2.09
N ARG A 133 9.72 2.79 2.55
CA ARG A 133 9.49 4.10 3.14
C ARG A 133 10.12 4.20 4.53
N SER A 134 9.94 3.16 5.35
CA SER A 134 10.53 3.09 6.70
C SER A 134 12.05 3.02 6.68
N GLU A 135 12.64 2.37 5.67
CA GLU A 135 14.08 2.24 5.45
C GLU A 135 14.77 3.61 5.34
N ARG A 136 14.08 4.63 4.79
CA ARG A 136 14.61 6.00 4.75
C ARG A 136 14.79 6.58 6.16
N THR A 137 13.77 6.43 7.00
CA THR A 137 13.84 6.88 8.41
C THR A 137 14.91 6.11 9.16
N TYR A 138 14.95 4.79 8.98
CA TYR A 138 15.97 3.91 9.55
C TYR A 138 17.38 4.35 9.17
N ASN A 139 17.64 4.60 7.88
CA ASN A 139 18.94 5.03 7.38
C ASN A 139 19.35 6.40 7.98
N ASN A 140 18.41 7.34 8.05
CA ASN A 140 18.69 8.65 8.64
C ASN A 140 19.06 8.54 10.13
N VAL A 141 18.32 7.72 10.90
CA VAL A 141 18.58 7.52 12.33
C VAL A 141 19.89 6.78 12.55
N SER A 142 20.13 5.71 11.78
CA SER A 142 21.36 4.92 11.87
C SER A 142 22.58 5.77 11.51
N MET A 143 22.56 6.52 10.41
CA MET A 143 23.71 7.35 10.03
C MET A 143 24.00 8.48 11.03
N ALA A 144 22.96 9.08 11.63
CA ALA A 144 23.13 10.22 12.53
C ALA A 144 23.55 9.81 13.95
N PHE A 145 22.96 8.74 14.49
CA PHE A 145 23.03 8.47 15.93
C PHE A 145 23.68 7.13 16.29
N TYR A 146 24.01 6.25 15.34
CA TYR A 146 24.41 4.87 15.66
C TYR A 146 25.59 4.76 16.63
N ASN A 147 26.59 5.64 16.50
CA ASN A 147 27.75 5.65 17.38
C ASN A 147 27.46 6.21 18.78
N GLU A 148 26.35 6.93 18.95
CA GLU A 148 25.91 7.50 20.23
C GLU A 148 24.97 6.54 20.99
N LEU A 149 24.52 5.46 20.35
CA LEU A 149 23.61 4.49 20.94
C LEU A 149 24.33 3.44 21.78
N GLU A 150 23.64 2.95 22.79
CA GLU A 150 24.11 1.82 23.60
C GLU A 150 24.23 0.54 22.75
N PRO A 151 25.14 -0.39 23.07
CA PRO A 151 25.32 -1.63 22.30
C PRO A 151 24.03 -2.45 22.14
N ALA A 152 23.14 -2.42 23.14
CA ALA A 152 21.84 -3.08 23.08
C ALA A 152 20.93 -2.46 22.02
N GLU A 153 20.93 -1.14 21.87
CA GLU A 153 20.12 -0.41 20.88
C GLU A 153 20.69 -0.57 19.47
N GLN A 154 22.02 -0.55 19.33
CA GLN A 154 22.71 -0.87 18.07
C GLN A 154 22.30 -2.25 17.55
N LYS A 155 22.23 -3.25 18.43
CA LYS A 155 21.75 -4.60 18.08
C LYS A 155 20.31 -4.58 17.58
N GLN A 156 19.43 -3.78 18.19
CA GLN A 156 18.04 -3.63 17.73
C GLN A 156 17.95 -2.97 16.35
N ILE A 157 18.75 -1.94 16.10
CA ILE A 157 18.85 -1.31 14.77
C ILE A 157 19.31 -2.34 13.73
N ASN A 158 20.34 -3.13 14.03
CA ASN A 158 20.81 -4.15 13.11
C ASN A 158 19.75 -5.23 12.85
N PHE A 159 19.01 -5.63 13.87
CA PHE A 159 17.88 -6.56 13.74
C PHE A 159 16.78 -6.01 12.83
N VAL A 160 16.38 -4.74 13.01
CA VAL A 160 15.39 -4.09 12.14
C VAL A 160 15.86 -4.02 10.69
N GLY A 161 17.14 -3.68 10.46
CA GLY A 161 17.74 -3.69 9.13
C GLY A 161 17.69 -5.07 8.47
N ALA A 162 18.03 -6.13 9.21
CA ALA A 162 17.94 -7.50 8.74
C ALA A 162 16.49 -7.91 8.42
N ALA A 163 15.53 -7.53 9.25
CA ALA A 163 14.11 -7.80 9.01
C ALA A 163 13.60 -7.10 7.73
N PHE A 164 14.03 -5.85 7.48
CA PHE A 164 13.73 -5.15 6.23
C PHE A 164 14.32 -5.88 5.02
N GLY A 165 15.57 -6.33 5.11
CA GLY A 165 16.21 -7.12 4.07
C GLY A 165 15.44 -8.41 3.75
N ALA A 166 15.06 -9.18 4.76
CA ALA A 166 14.30 -10.42 4.60
C ALA A 166 12.94 -10.21 3.89
N ILE A 167 12.20 -9.16 4.30
CA ILE A 167 10.91 -8.81 3.66
C ILE A 167 11.11 -8.46 2.19
N ARG A 168 12.18 -7.71 1.86
CA ARG A 168 12.48 -7.32 0.48
C ARG A 168 12.79 -8.54 -0.40
N VAL A 169 13.63 -9.46 0.07
CA VAL A 169 13.95 -10.71 -0.64
C VAL A 169 12.68 -11.54 -0.90
N ALA A 170 11.83 -11.69 0.12
CA ALA A 170 10.56 -12.39 -0.05
C ALA A 170 9.68 -11.73 -1.13
N ALA A 171 9.58 -10.39 -1.12
CA ALA A 171 8.80 -9.64 -2.10
C ALA A 171 9.37 -9.74 -3.53
N GLU A 172 10.68 -9.77 -3.68
CA GLU A 172 11.37 -9.96 -4.97
C GLU A 172 11.10 -11.36 -5.54
N ASN A 173 11.19 -12.40 -4.72
CA ASN A 173 10.84 -13.77 -5.11
C ASN A 173 9.37 -13.87 -5.55
N GLY A 174 8.46 -13.20 -4.83
CA GLY A 174 7.05 -13.11 -5.23
C GLY A 174 6.85 -12.42 -6.58
N LYS A 175 7.55 -11.31 -6.84
CA LYS A 175 7.50 -10.61 -8.13
C LYS A 175 8.06 -11.48 -9.27
N TYR A 176 9.14 -12.21 -9.01
CA TYR A 176 9.72 -13.14 -9.98
C TYR A 176 8.72 -14.24 -10.36
N TYR A 177 8.05 -14.82 -9.36
CA TYR A 177 6.98 -15.80 -9.58
C TYR A 177 5.87 -15.26 -10.48
N LEU A 178 5.36 -14.04 -10.21
CA LEU A 178 4.35 -13.40 -11.06
C LEU A 178 4.81 -13.18 -12.51
N LYS A 179 6.06 -12.75 -12.68
CA LYS A 179 6.64 -12.54 -14.01
C LYS A 179 6.70 -13.85 -14.81
N ASN A 180 6.93 -14.97 -14.15
CA ASN A 180 6.97 -16.27 -14.81
C ASN A 180 5.57 -16.79 -15.16
N ILE A 181 4.57 -16.62 -14.28
CA ILE A 181 3.17 -16.92 -14.63
C ILE A 181 2.74 -16.15 -15.87
N ALA A 182 3.06 -14.86 -15.94
CA ALA A 182 2.69 -14.03 -17.09
C ALA A 182 3.33 -14.51 -18.41
N LYS A 183 4.48 -15.18 -18.36
CA LYS A 183 5.14 -15.77 -19.54
C LYS A 183 4.56 -17.12 -19.94
N THR A 184 4.11 -17.91 -18.97
CA THR A 184 3.56 -19.26 -19.20
C THR A 184 2.05 -19.26 -19.43
N ALA A 185 1.37 -18.15 -19.17
CA ALA A 185 -0.05 -18.03 -19.45
C ALA A 185 -0.28 -18.24 -20.96
N PRO A 186 -1.17 -19.16 -21.35
CA PRO A 186 -1.48 -19.36 -22.76
C PRO A 186 -1.96 -18.04 -23.33
N VAL A 187 -1.29 -17.57 -24.39
CA VAL A 187 -1.76 -16.42 -25.17
C VAL A 187 -3.15 -16.82 -25.64
N ALA A 188 -4.18 -16.15 -25.14
CA ALA A 188 -5.54 -16.38 -25.62
C ALA A 188 -5.50 -16.30 -27.16
N PRO A 189 -6.03 -17.29 -27.89
CA PRO A 189 -6.01 -17.25 -29.34
C PRO A 189 -6.61 -15.90 -29.74
N MET A 190 -5.83 -15.10 -30.48
CA MET A 190 -6.33 -13.85 -31.01
C MET A 190 -7.60 -14.20 -31.78
N LEU A 191 -8.75 -13.65 -31.36
CA LEU A 191 -9.98 -13.82 -32.10
C LEU A 191 -9.68 -13.41 -33.55
N PRO A 192 -9.93 -14.27 -34.55
CA PRO A 192 -9.61 -13.96 -35.92
C PRO A 192 -10.27 -12.63 -36.28
N GLU A 193 -9.46 -11.68 -36.73
CA GLU A 193 -9.81 -10.27 -36.91
C GLU A 193 -10.86 -10.03 -38.01
N ASN A 194 -11.33 -11.10 -38.67
CA ASN A 194 -12.30 -11.04 -39.75
C ASN A 194 -13.28 -12.22 -39.69
N ALA A 195 -14.38 -12.02 -38.99
CA ALA A 195 -15.66 -12.63 -39.35
C ALA A 195 -16.61 -11.46 -39.66
N LYS A 196 -16.48 -10.93 -40.88
CA LYS A 196 -17.51 -10.12 -41.53
C LYS A 196 -18.38 -11.05 -42.36
#